data_AF-A0A0D2B0G5-F1
#
_entry.id   AF-A0A0D2B0G5-F1
#
_cell.length_a   1.000
_cell.length_b   1.000
_cell.length_c   1.000
_cell.angle_alpha   90.00
_cell.angle_beta   90.00
_cell.angle_gamma   90.00
#
_symmetry.space_group_name_H-M   'P 1'
#
loop_
_entity.id
_entity.type
_entity.pdbx_description
1 polymer ?
#
loop_
_entity_poly.entity_id
_entity_poly.type
_entity_poly.pdbx_seq_one_letter_code
_entity_poly.pdbx_strand_id
1 'polypeptide(L)'
;MSASDSTIYILYNANASLLGKLNYACRKITASTDSSPCAACDLTHGGLKLDESAAWKKTKARIGAKVEQLHRDESTSEVRDFIKANSLKYPVVLGRAGTSPLKVLLKPEDLSTVSADHSAFLALLARRAEEEKIPLVIEMRFVPEIITPGHLTLAALVTGLGACLCSIATDRHTSAWAVYLWLLNRVLDCLDGAVARERGTTSDAGGFLDLLSDFIIYSLVPISVACGEIRRGLPADDCVSLLLSVSLLEATFHINNFILFYLAALSSQKGNDELTAVTMKPALVEGFESGIFFTLMLAIPSLLQLLTLIMAAGVCIGIASRTWLILDAFAAMKTQPGHIRVD
;
A
#
# COMPACT_ATOMS: atom_id res chain seq x y z
N MET A 1 -25.70 20.99 9.51
CA MET A 1 -25.09 22.33 9.32
C MET A 1 -24.43 22.30 7.95
N SER A 2 -24.74 23.27 7.07
CA SER A 2 -24.37 23.20 5.65
C SER A 2 -22.86 23.14 5.45
N ALA A 3 -22.45 22.54 4.34
CA ALA A 3 -21.05 22.43 3.91
C ALA A 3 -20.31 23.77 4.06
N SER A 4 -19.42 23.80 5.05
CA SER A 4 -18.04 24.31 4.95
C SER A 4 -17.85 25.58 4.12
N ASP A 5 -18.10 26.74 4.71
CA ASP A 5 -17.60 28.03 4.19
C ASP A 5 -16.09 28.19 4.44
N SER A 6 -15.33 27.08 4.38
CA SER A 6 -13.92 27.03 4.69
C SER A 6 -13.09 27.04 3.41
N THR A 7 -11.96 27.75 3.44
CA THR A 7 -10.98 27.79 2.35
C THR A 7 -9.66 27.22 2.84
N ILE A 8 -9.10 26.29 2.06
CA ILE A 8 -7.76 25.73 2.25
C ILE A 8 -6.84 26.33 1.19
N TYR A 9 -5.79 27.01 1.62
CA TYR A 9 -4.78 27.61 0.75
C TYR A 9 -3.54 26.73 0.73
N ILE A 10 -3.13 26.27 -0.45
CA ILE A 10 -1.88 25.53 -0.65
C ILE A 10 -0.93 26.46 -1.39
N LEU A 11 0.12 26.88 -0.70
CA LEU A 11 1.03 27.90 -1.19
C LEU A 11 2.37 27.30 -1.62
N TYR A 12 2.70 27.46 -2.89
CA TYR A 12 3.90 26.87 -3.48
C TYR A 12 5.14 27.72 -3.25
N ASN A 13 6.29 27.05 -3.20
CA ASN A 13 7.61 27.67 -3.24
C ASN A 13 8.06 28.00 -4.69
N ALA A 14 7.17 28.55 -5.52
CA ALA A 14 7.42 28.84 -6.93
C ALA A 14 6.64 30.08 -7.39
N ASN A 15 7.05 30.67 -8.52
CA ASN A 15 6.35 31.77 -9.20
C ASN A 15 5.69 31.25 -10.49
N ALA A 16 4.50 31.74 -10.83
CA ALA A 16 3.72 31.33 -12.00
C ALA A 16 4.29 31.86 -13.34
N SER A 17 5.13 32.90 -13.31
CA SER A 17 5.76 33.48 -14.52
C SER A 17 6.64 32.49 -15.31
N LEU A 18 6.73 32.67 -16.63
CA LEU A 18 7.60 31.86 -17.54
C LEU A 18 9.07 31.81 -17.07
N LEU A 19 9.60 32.93 -16.57
CA LEU A 19 10.94 33.00 -15.97
C LEU A 19 11.03 32.27 -14.62
N GLY A 20 9.96 32.31 -13.81
CA GLY A 20 9.86 31.53 -12.58
C GLY A 20 9.85 30.01 -12.82
N LYS A 21 9.18 29.57 -13.89
CA LYS A 21 9.13 28.18 -14.35
C LYS A 21 10.49 27.65 -14.79
N LEU A 22 11.24 28.44 -15.55
CA LEU A 22 12.63 28.13 -15.95
C LEU A 22 13.57 28.04 -14.74
N ASN A 23 13.43 28.96 -13.78
CA ASN A 23 14.28 28.99 -12.59
C ASN A 23 13.98 27.81 -11.62
N TYR A 24 12.72 27.39 -11.52
CA TYR A 24 12.32 26.18 -10.78
C TYR A 24 12.88 24.90 -11.43
N ALA A 25 12.77 24.77 -12.76
CA ALA A 25 13.34 23.64 -13.50
C ALA A 25 14.87 23.55 -13.32
N CYS A 26 15.58 24.68 -13.43
CA CYS A 26 17.03 24.73 -13.20
C CYS A 26 17.41 24.34 -11.76
N ARG A 27 16.69 24.82 -10.74
CA ARG A 27 16.94 24.44 -9.33
C ARG A 27 16.68 22.95 -9.06
N LYS A 28 15.71 22.33 -9.74
CA LYS A 28 15.42 20.91 -9.58
C LYS A 28 16.46 20.02 -10.27
N ILE A 29 17.11 20.51 -11.34
CA ILE A 29 18.20 19.80 -12.04
C ILE A 29 19.55 19.95 -11.30
N THR A 30 19.76 21.06 -10.59
CA THR A 30 21.01 21.32 -9.83
C THR A 30 20.95 20.89 -8.36
N ALA A 31 19.77 20.59 -7.82
CA ALA A 31 19.62 20.00 -6.49
C ALA A 31 19.96 18.50 -6.54
N SER A 32 20.75 18.03 -5.57
CA SER A 32 21.00 16.60 -5.35
C SER A 32 19.69 15.86 -5.08
N THR A 33 19.66 14.58 -5.45
CA THR A 33 18.51 13.65 -5.48
C THR A 33 17.69 13.49 -4.19
N ASP A 34 18.05 14.16 -3.09
CA ASP A 34 17.41 14.03 -1.78
C ASP A 34 16.60 15.26 -1.32
N SER A 35 16.43 16.30 -2.15
CA SER A 35 15.54 17.40 -1.77
C SER A 35 14.77 17.95 -2.96
N SER A 36 13.48 17.63 -3.02
CA SER A 36 12.61 18.34 -3.94
C SER A 36 12.50 19.81 -3.51
N PRO A 37 12.65 20.77 -4.45
CA PRO A 37 12.62 22.20 -4.12
C PRO A 37 11.25 22.69 -3.57
N CYS A 38 10.19 21.89 -3.68
CA CYS A 38 8.88 22.19 -3.12
C CYS A 38 8.01 20.91 -2.92
N ALA A 39 7.87 20.46 -1.68
CA ALA A 39 7.05 19.29 -1.32
C ALA A 39 5.57 19.41 -1.77
N ALA A 40 5.00 20.61 -1.73
CA ALA A 40 3.63 20.85 -2.22
C ALA A 40 3.53 20.65 -3.74
N CYS A 41 4.56 20.97 -4.52
CA CYS A 41 4.53 20.72 -5.97
C CYS A 41 4.60 19.23 -6.30
N ASP A 42 5.34 18.44 -5.51
CA ASP A 42 5.36 16.99 -5.74
C ASP A 42 3.99 16.37 -5.44
N LEU A 43 3.35 16.82 -4.36
CA LEU A 43 1.99 16.40 -4.00
C LEU A 43 0.98 16.73 -5.10
N THR A 44 1.02 17.93 -5.68
CA THR A 44 -0.06 18.38 -6.58
C THR A 44 0.20 18.09 -8.07
N HIS A 45 1.46 18.03 -8.48
CA HIS A 45 1.84 17.94 -9.90
C HIS A 45 2.66 16.69 -10.24
N GLY A 46 3.17 15.96 -9.25
CA GLY A 46 4.00 14.77 -9.47
C GLY A 46 5.33 15.08 -10.18
N GLY A 47 5.82 16.32 -10.10
CA GLY A 47 7.12 16.72 -10.67
C GLY A 47 7.05 17.87 -11.69
N LEU A 48 7.55 17.63 -12.91
CA LEU A 48 7.83 18.66 -13.94
C LEU A 48 6.61 19.10 -14.77
N LYS A 49 5.45 18.47 -14.59
CA LYS A 49 4.22 18.87 -15.31
C LYS A 49 3.57 20.05 -14.58
N LEU A 50 3.07 21.02 -15.34
CA LEU A 50 2.40 22.21 -14.79
C LEU A 50 0.92 21.96 -14.47
N ASP A 51 0.37 20.85 -14.96
CA ASP A 51 -1.01 20.46 -14.72
C ASP A 51 -1.12 19.66 -13.43
N GLU A 52 -2.28 19.76 -12.77
CA GLU A 52 -2.61 18.91 -11.63
C GLU A 52 -2.52 17.42 -12.01
N SER A 53 -1.85 16.62 -11.19
CA SER A 53 -1.76 15.18 -11.38
C SER A 53 -3.15 14.53 -11.25
N ALA A 54 -3.38 13.39 -11.91
CA ALA A 54 -4.65 12.69 -11.79
C ALA A 54 -4.92 12.21 -10.35
N ALA A 55 -3.86 11.86 -9.61
CA ALA A 55 -3.93 11.51 -8.19
C ALA A 55 -4.34 12.72 -7.34
N TRP A 56 -3.77 13.90 -7.62
CA TRP A 56 -4.12 15.13 -6.93
C TRP A 56 -5.56 15.55 -7.19
N LYS A 57 -6.06 15.46 -8.42
CA LYS A 57 -7.47 15.78 -8.74
C LYS A 57 -8.46 14.97 -7.90
N LYS A 58 -8.20 13.66 -7.74
CA LYS A 58 -9.00 12.77 -6.87
C LYS A 58 -8.89 13.19 -5.40
N THR A 59 -7.70 13.55 -4.95
CA THR A 59 -7.43 13.97 -3.57
C THR A 59 -8.12 15.28 -3.24
N LYS A 60 -8.00 16.28 -4.12
CA LYS A 60 -8.65 17.58 -4.03
C LYS A 60 -10.17 17.46 -3.98
N ALA A 61 -10.77 16.54 -4.76
CA ALA A 61 -12.21 16.29 -4.75
C ALA A 61 -12.71 15.77 -3.39
N ARG A 62 -11.85 15.12 -2.59
CA ARG A 62 -12.19 14.64 -1.25
C ARG A 62 -12.15 15.74 -0.20
N ILE A 63 -11.57 16.89 -0.50
CA ILE A 63 -11.52 18.02 0.43
C ILE A 63 -12.83 18.79 0.30
N GLY A 64 -13.74 18.58 1.24
CA GLY A 64 -15.01 19.30 1.39
C GLY A 64 -14.80 20.73 1.90
N ALA A 65 -13.95 21.49 1.22
CA ALA A 65 -13.67 22.91 1.42
C ALA A 65 -13.17 23.48 0.09
N LYS A 66 -13.23 24.81 -0.08
CA LYS A 66 -12.67 25.45 -1.26
C LYS A 66 -11.14 25.34 -1.23
N VAL A 67 -10.54 24.65 -2.18
CA VAL A 67 -9.07 24.51 -2.27
C VAL A 67 -8.50 25.52 -3.26
N GLU A 68 -7.75 26.50 -2.76
CA GLU A 68 -7.01 27.48 -3.54
C GLU A 68 -5.53 27.13 -3.57
N GLN A 69 -4.99 26.90 -4.76
CA GLN A 69 -3.58 26.61 -4.99
C GLN A 69 -2.95 27.85 -5.59
N LEU A 70 -2.04 28.50 -4.86
CA LEU A 70 -1.49 29.79 -5.25
C LEU A 70 0.04 29.74 -5.28
N HIS A 71 0.62 30.27 -6.35
CA HIS A 71 2.03 30.62 -6.39
C HIS A 71 2.29 31.90 -5.57
N ARG A 72 3.57 32.18 -5.28
CA ARG A 72 3.96 33.35 -4.47
C ARG A 72 3.46 34.67 -5.06
N ASP A 73 3.47 34.78 -6.38
CA ASP A 73 3.03 35.93 -7.15
C ASP A 73 1.49 36.01 -7.33
N GLU A 74 0.78 34.89 -7.16
CA GLU A 74 -0.67 34.79 -7.27
C GLU A 74 -1.40 34.96 -5.92
N SER A 75 -0.66 34.95 -4.81
CA SER A 75 -1.21 35.08 -3.46
C SER A 75 -1.85 36.45 -3.23
N THR A 76 -2.97 36.52 -2.51
CA THR A 76 -3.61 37.82 -2.16
C THR A 76 -2.73 38.63 -1.19
N SER A 77 -2.97 39.95 -1.09
CA SER A 77 -2.25 40.81 -0.12
C SER A 77 -2.40 40.31 1.31
N GLU A 78 -3.61 39.94 1.70
CA GLU A 78 -3.94 39.38 3.03
C GLU A 78 -3.08 38.14 3.36
N VAL A 79 -3.01 37.16 2.45
CA VAL A 79 -2.22 35.94 2.65
C VAL A 79 -0.73 36.24 2.73
N ARG A 80 -0.22 37.14 1.88
CA ARG A 80 1.21 37.54 1.90
C ARG A 80 1.58 38.26 3.19
N ASP A 81 0.70 39.13 3.67
CA ASP A 81 0.93 39.90 4.90
C ASP A 81 0.91 38.98 6.12
N PHE A 82 0.01 37.99 6.13
CA PHE A 82 -0.01 36.94 7.16
C PHE A 82 1.28 36.11 7.19
N ILE A 83 1.79 35.69 6.03
CA ILE A 83 3.04 34.94 5.91
C ILE A 83 4.24 35.74 6.42
N LYS A 84 4.31 37.02 6.04
CA LYS A 84 5.37 37.93 6.51
C LYS A 84 5.28 38.17 8.01
N ALA A 85 4.09 38.46 8.53
CA ALA A 85 3.87 38.73 9.95
C ALA A 85 4.27 37.53 10.83
N ASN A 86 4.02 36.31 10.35
CA ASN A 86 4.33 35.07 11.07
C ASN A 86 5.68 34.45 10.67
N SER A 87 6.48 35.12 9.82
CA SER A 87 7.78 34.63 9.32
C SER A 87 7.74 33.20 8.76
N LEU A 88 6.67 32.85 8.05
CA LEU A 88 6.44 31.48 7.55
C LEU A 88 7.28 31.19 6.30
N LYS A 89 7.78 29.96 6.21
CA LYS A 89 8.51 29.45 5.04
C LYS A 89 7.55 28.74 4.08
N TYR A 90 7.85 28.81 2.79
CA TYR A 90 7.15 28.03 1.76
C TYR A 90 7.80 26.65 1.58
N PRO A 91 7.04 25.62 1.17
CA PRO A 91 5.60 25.62 0.98
C PRO A 91 4.82 25.57 2.31
N VAL A 92 3.61 26.11 2.34
CA VAL A 92 2.76 26.14 3.55
C VAL A 92 1.29 25.93 3.17
N VAL A 93 0.53 25.25 4.04
CA VAL A 93 -0.92 25.12 3.92
C VAL A 93 -1.60 25.93 5.01
N LEU A 94 -2.52 26.80 4.61
CA LEU A 94 -3.32 27.63 5.52
C LEU A 94 -4.79 27.24 5.44
N GLY A 95 -5.51 27.43 6.54
CA GLY A 95 -6.95 27.24 6.63
C GLY A 95 -7.66 28.52 7.04
N ARG A 96 -8.87 28.71 6.53
CA ARG A 96 -9.78 29.79 6.94
C ARG A 96 -11.20 29.25 7.05
N ALA A 97 -11.90 29.62 8.12
CA ALA A 97 -13.32 29.33 8.31
C ALA A 97 -14.14 30.61 8.12
N GLY A 98 -14.86 30.74 7.00
CA GLY A 98 -15.61 31.95 6.64
C GLY A 98 -14.70 33.19 6.60
N THR A 99 -15.02 34.19 7.42
CA THR A 99 -14.24 35.43 7.58
C THR A 99 -13.27 35.40 8.77
N SER A 100 -13.03 34.22 9.36
CA SER A 100 -12.10 34.07 10.49
C SER A 100 -10.65 34.36 10.07
N PRO A 101 -9.75 34.68 11.01
CA PRO A 101 -8.33 34.84 10.69
C PRO A 101 -7.73 33.57 10.07
N LEU A 102 -6.72 33.76 9.21
CA LEU A 102 -5.93 32.66 8.66
C LEU A 102 -5.23 31.87 9.77
N LYS A 103 -5.21 30.55 9.62
CA LYS A 103 -4.51 29.61 10.51
C LYS A 103 -3.51 28.77 9.72
N VAL A 104 -2.39 28.43 10.37
CA VAL A 104 -1.39 27.54 9.78
C VAL A 104 -1.82 26.10 10.02
N LEU A 105 -2.00 25.33 8.95
CA LEU A 105 -2.33 23.90 9.06
C LEU A 105 -1.08 23.04 8.89
N LEU A 106 -0.29 23.28 7.84
CA LEU A 106 0.91 22.48 7.54
C LEU A 106 2.09 23.36 7.18
N LYS A 107 3.25 23.09 7.78
CA LYS A 107 4.54 23.73 7.50
C LYS A 107 5.36 22.92 6.47
N PRO A 108 6.48 23.46 5.95
CA PRO A 108 7.36 22.71 5.05
C PRO A 108 7.78 21.34 5.60
N GLU A 109 8.09 21.28 6.90
CA GLU A 109 8.50 20.05 7.58
C GLU A 109 7.39 18.99 7.50
N ASP A 110 6.15 19.36 7.84
CA ASP A 110 4.98 18.49 7.76
C ASP A 110 4.76 17.99 6.33
N LEU A 111 4.77 18.90 5.35
CA LEU A 111 4.52 18.58 3.94
C LEU A 111 5.57 17.64 3.36
N SER A 112 6.82 17.76 3.77
CA SER A 112 7.90 16.87 3.31
C SER A 112 7.67 15.41 3.69
N THR A 113 6.96 15.15 4.80
CA THR A 113 6.65 13.79 5.26
C THR A 113 5.49 13.13 4.52
N VAL A 114 4.59 13.92 3.90
CA VAL A 114 3.36 13.44 3.27
C VAL A 114 3.27 13.72 1.76
N SER A 115 4.28 14.34 1.15
CA SER A 115 4.24 14.78 -0.25
C SER A 115 4.08 13.64 -1.27
N ALA A 116 4.50 12.43 -0.91
CA ALA A 116 4.35 11.24 -1.75
C ALA A 116 3.06 10.44 -1.46
N ASP A 117 2.39 10.69 -0.33
CA ASP A 117 1.22 9.93 0.13
C ASP A 117 0.01 10.86 0.34
N HIS A 118 -0.91 10.81 -0.62
CA HIS A 118 -2.11 11.65 -0.62
C HIS A 118 -3.09 11.29 0.51
N SER A 119 -3.12 10.04 0.97
CA SER A 119 -3.97 9.61 2.08
C SER A 119 -3.41 10.13 3.40
N ALA A 120 -2.09 10.01 3.59
CA ALA A 120 -1.40 10.59 4.75
C ALA A 120 -1.56 12.12 4.78
N PHE A 121 -1.47 12.79 3.63
CA PHE A 121 -1.73 14.23 3.51
C PHE A 121 -3.15 14.59 3.96
N LEU A 122 -4.18 13.89 3.47
CA LEU A 122 -5.57 14.16 3.86
C LEU A 122 -5.78 13.92 5.36
N ALA A 123 -5.27 12.83 5.92
CA ALA A 123 -5.38 12.53 7.35
C ALA A 123 -4.72 13.63 8.21
N LEU A 124 -3.52 14.07 7.83
CA LEU A 124 -2.80 15.13 8.54
C LEU A 124 -3.51 16.49 8.41
N LEU A 125 -4.05 16.80 7.23
CA LEU A 125 -4.83 18.02 6.98
C LEU A 125 -6.10 18.05 7.83
N ALA A 126 -6.86 16.94 7.90
CA ALA A 126 -8.06 16.84 8.74
C ALA A 126 -7.73 17.08 10.22
N ARG A 127 -6.70 16.39 10.73
CA ARG A 127 -6.28 16.53 12.12
C ARG A 127 -5.90 17.98 12.46
N ARG A 128 -5.08 18.63 11.63
CA ARG A 128 -4.65 20.02 11.86
C ARG A 128 -5.81 21.00 11.75
N ALA A 129 -6.75 20.75 10.83
CA ALA A 129 -7.95 21.55 10.72
C ALA A 129 -8.83 21.45 11.98
N GLU A 130 -8.96 20.26 12.57
CA GLU A 130 -9.66 20.06 13.84
C GLU A 130 -8.96 20.79 15.01
N GLU A 131 -7.64 20.65 15.14
CA GLU A 131 -6.81 21.33 16.16
C GLU A 131 -6.98 22.86 16.09
N GLU A 132 -7.00 23.43 14.88
CA GLU A 132 -7.19 24.86 14.64
C GLU A 132 -8.66 25.30 14.53
N LYS A 133 -9.60 24.38 14.76
CA LYS A 133 -11.07 24.61 14.69
C LYS A 133 -11.54 25.16 13.34
N ILE A 134 -10.91 24.74 12.25
CA ILE A 134 -11.33 24.99 10.87
C ILE A 134 -12.31 23.88 10.46
N PRO A 135 -13.59 24.17 10.18
CA PRO A 135 -14.55 23.17 9.73
C PRO A 135 -14.10 22.60 8.38
N LEU A 136 -13.64 21.35 8.39
CA LEU A 136 -13.17 20.65 7.19
C LEU A 136 -13.78 19.26 7.17
N VAL A 137 -14.58 18.97 6.15
CA VAL A 137 -15.04 17.62 5.88
C VAL A 137 -14.07 17.04 4.86
N ILE A 138 -13.41 15.94 5.18
CA ILE A 138 -12.74 15.14 4.15
C ILE A 138 -13.66 13.96 3.85
N GLU A 139 -14.10 13.84 2.59
CA GLU A 139 -14.80 12.66 2.11
C GLU A 139 -13.83 11.48 2.15
N MET A 140 -13.86 10.80 3.29
CA MET A 140 -13.11 9.57 3.55
C MET A 140 -14.11 8.52 3.98
N ARG A 141 -14.92 8.00 3.05
CA ARG A 141 -15.71 6.81 3.38
C ARG A 141 -16.28 6.07 2.18
N PHE A 142 -15.52 5.10 1.69
CA PHE A 142 -16.12 3.94 1.03
C PHE A 142 -16.66 2.91 2.06
N VAL A 143 -16.20 2.96 3.33
CA VAL A 143 -16.52 1.98 4.36
C VAL A 143 -17.02 2.67 5.65
N PRO A 144 -18.26 2.39 6.12
CA PRO A 144 -18.83 2.94 7.36
C PRO A 144 -17.98 2.68 8.63
N GLU A 145 -18.07 3.53 9.66
CA GLU A 145 -17.26 3.38 10.90
C GLU A 145 -17.50 2.04 11.60
N ILE A 146 -18.75 1.57 11.57
CA ILE A 146 -19.17 0.33 12.23
C ILE A 146 -18.46 -0.91 11.66
N ILE A 147 -17.98 -0.82 10.42
CA ILE A 147 -17.18 -1.86 9.80
C ILE A 147 -15.73 -1.60 10.18
N THR A 148 -15.18 -2.42 11.06
CA THR A 148 -13.78 -2.40 11.47
C THR A 148 -12.92 -3.13 10.43
N PRO A 149 -11.59 -2.89 10.38
CA PRO A 149 -10.68 -3.71 9.58
C PRO A 149 -10.82 -5.21 9.86
N GLY A 150 -10.95 -5.60 11.13
CA GLY A 150 -11.13 -7.02 11.49
C GLY A 150 -12.43 -7.63 10.95
N HIS A 151 -13.52 -6.86 10.80
CA HIS A 151 -14.72 -7.34 10.10
C HIS A 151 -14.44 -7.62 8.62
N LEU A 152 -13.60 -6.80 7.97
CA LEU A 152 -13.20 -7.00 6.58
C LEU A 152 -12.31 -8.23 6.43
N THR A 153 -11.30 -8.41 7.30
CA THR A 153 -10.45 -9.60 7.33
C THR A 153 -11.27 -10.88 7.54
N LEU A 154 -12.23 -10.87 8.49
CA LEU A 154 -13.12 -12.01 8.70
C LEU A 154 -14.02 -12.29 7.49
N ALA A 155 -14.57 -11.24 6.87
CA ALA A 155 -15.37 -11.39 5.65
C ALA A 155 -14.53 -11.92 4.47
N ALA A 156 -13.27 -11.48 4.36
CA ALA A 156 -12.31 -12.02 3.39
C ALA A 156 -12.11 -13.52 3.66
N LEU A 157 -11.80 -13.92 4.90
CA LEU A 157 -11.63 -15.33 5.25
C LEU A 157 -12.87 -16.17 4.90
N VAL A 158 -14.07 -15.72 5.28
CA VAL A 158 -15.33 -16.44 4.99
C VAL A 158 -15.56 -16.58 3.49
N THR A 159 -15.34 -15.53 2.71
CA THR A 159 -15.52 -15.56 1.26
C THR A 159 -14.45 -16.43 0.57
N GLY A 160 -13.21 -16.43 1.06
CA GLY A 160 -12.16 -17.32 0.57
C GLY A 160 -12.43 -18.79 0.86
N LEU A 161 -12.91 -19.12 2.06
CA LEU A 161 -13.36 -20.47 2.40
C LEU A 161 -14.57 -20.88 1.55
N GLY A 162 -15.50 -19.96 1.32
CA GLY A 162 -16.62 -20.15 0.39
C GLY A 162 -16.15 -20.47 -1.02
N ALA A 163 -15.11 -19.78 -1.53
CA ALA A 163 -14.52 -20.06 -2.82
C ALA A 163 -13.96 -21.50 -2.90
N CYS A 164 -13.26 -21.94 -1.84
CA CYS A 164 -12.74 -23.30 -1.73
C CYS A 164 -13.86 -24.35 -1.68
N LEU A 165 -14.94 -24.10 -0.93
CA LEU A 165 -16.07 -25.03 -0.87
C LEU A 165 -16.79 -25.11 -2.23
N CYS A 166 -16.99 -23.98 -2.90
CA CYS A 166 -17.58 -23.94 -4.23
C CYS A 166 -16.72 -24.67 -5.27
N SER A 167 -15.39 -24.57 -5.22
CA SER A 167 -14.50 -25.23 -6.19
C SER A 167 -14.57 -26.76 -6.12
N ILE A 168 -14.88 -27.32 -4.94
CA ILE A 168 -15.07 -28.76 -4.70
C ILE A 168 -16.39 -29.28 -5.31
N ALA A 169 -17.38 -28.42 -5.50
CA ALA A 169 -18.71 -28.82 -5.96
C ALA A 169 -18.66 -29.47 -7.35
N THR A 170 -19.38 -30.57 -7.54
CA THR A 170 -19.39 -31.30 -8.82
C THR A 170 -20.24 -30.62 -9.88
N ASP A 171 -21.22 -29.80 -9.49
CA ASP A 171 -22.07 -29.07 -10.41
C ASP A 171 -21.39 -27.78 -10.92
N ARG A 172 -21.58 -27.50 -12.21
CA ARG A 172 -20.91 -26.39 -12.91
C ARG A 172 -21.35 -25.02 -12.39
N HIS A 173 -22.59 -24.90 -11.90
CA HIS A 173 -23.12 -23.63 -11.43
C HIS A 173 -22.49 -23.21 -10.09
N THR A 174 -22.42 -24.12 -9.12
CA THR A 174 -21.78 -23.90 -7.83
C THR A 174 -20.28 -23.71 -7.99
N SER A 175 -19.63 -24.48 -8.87
CA SER A 175 -18.20 -24.29 -9.17
C SER A 175 -17.89 -22.90 -9.77
N ALA A 176 -18.82 -22.30 -10.53
CA ALA A 176 -18.62 -20.96 -11.08
C ALA A 176 -18.58 -19.87 -9.99
N TRP A 177 -19.29 -20.07 -8.87
CA TRP A 177 -19.26 -19.16 -7.71
C TRP A 177 -17.88 -19.06 -7.06
N ALA A 178 -17.01 -20.06 -7.24
CA ALA A 178 -15.68 -20.07 -6.65
C ALA A 178 -14.84 -18.85 -7.08
N VAL A 179 -14.88 -18.49 -8.37
CA VAL A 179 -14.14 -17.33 -8.90
C VAL A 179 -14.71 -16.03 -8.33
N TYR A 180 -16.03 -15.88 -8.28
CA TYR A 180 -16.66 -14.67 -7.75
C TYR A 180 -16.34 -14.44 -6.27
N LEU A 181 -16.44 -15.50 -5.46
CA LEU A 181 -16.12 -15.45 -4.04
C LEU A 181 -14.64 -15.19 -3.79
N TRP A 182 -13.75 -15.76 -4.62
CA TRP A 182 -12.33 -15.48 -4.59
C TRP A 182 -12.01 -14.02 -4.90
N LEU A 183 -12.58 -13.46 -5.98
CA LEU A 183 -12.38 -12.06 -6.32
C LEU A 183 -12.91 -11.11 -5.24
N LEU A 184 -14.05 -11.46 -4.62
CA LEU A 184 -14.57 -10.72 -3.48
C LEU A 184 -13.61 -10.79 -2.29
N ASN A 185 -13.08 -11.97 -1.98
CA ASN A 185 -12.04 -12.12 -0.95
C ASN A 185 -10.84 -11.20 -1.23
N ARG A 186 -10.32 -11.15 -2.46
CA ARG A 186 -9.21 -10.24 -2.84
C ARG A 186 -9.51 -8.77 -2.57
N VAL A 187 -10.73 -8.35 -2.88
CA VAL A 187 -11.17 -6.96 -2.66
C VAL A 187 -11.26 -6.64 -1.17
N LEU A 188 -11.84 -7.55 -0.37
CA LEU A 188 -12.01 -7.35 1.08
C LEU A 188 -10.67 -7.33 1.81
N ASP A 189 -9.76 -8.21 1.43
CA ASP A 189 -8.39 -8.32 1.92
C ASP A 189 -7.60 -7.03 1.64
N CYS A 190 -7.57 -6.55 0.39
CA CYS A 190 -6.94 -5.27 0.06
C CYS A 190 -7.55 -4.07 0.81
N LEU A 191 -8.86 -4.15 1.12
CA LEU A 191 -9.60 -3.08 1.77
C LEU A 191 -9.31 -3.00 3.27
N ASP A 192 -9.03 -4.12 3.94
CA ASP A 192 -8.85 -4.11 5.40
C ASP A 192 -7.63 -3.28 5.83
N GLY A 193 -6.49 -3.46 5.16
CA GLY A 193 -5.25 -2.75 5.41
C GLY A 193 -5.33 -1.30 4.96
N ALA A 194 -6.04 -1.04 3.85
CA ALA A 194 -6.32 0.32 3.39
C ALA A 194 -7.15 1.09 4.44
N VAL A 195 -8.21 0.48 4.97
CA VAL A 195 -9.07 1.07 6.00
C VAL A 195 -8.31 1.22 7.32
N ALA A 196 -7.50 0.25 7.73
CA ALA A 196 -6.69 0.33 8.94
C ALA A 196 -5.68 1.49 8.90
N ARG A 197 -4.98 1.67 7.76
CA ARG A 197 -4.04 2.78 7.55
C ARG A 197 -4.75 4.12 7.49
N GLU A 198 -5.85 4.21 6.75
CA GLU A 198 -6.63 5.45 6.63
C GLU A 198 -7.20 5.92 7.97
N ARG A 199 -7.60 4.99 8.84
CA ARG A 199 -8.17 5.30 10.16
C ARG A 199 -7.14 5.38 11.29
N GLY A 200 -5.85 5.11 11.03
CA GLY A 200 -4.83 5.04 12.07
C GLY A 200 -5.06 3.93 13.10
N THR A 201 -5.75 2.85 12.72
CA THR A 201 -6.10 1.71 13.59
C THR A 201 -5.29 0.45 13.24
N THR A 202 -4.10 0.61 12.68
CA THR A 202 -3.17 -0.52 12.43
C THR A 202 -2.74 -1.16 13.76
N SER A 203 -2.72 -2.48 13.83
CA SER A 203 -2.35 -3.22 15.04
C SER A 203 -1.67 -4.54 14.70
N ASP A 204 -0.81 -5.03 15.60
CA ASP A 204 -0.11 -6.31 15.44
C ASP A 204 -1.09 -7.49 15.36
N ALA A 205 -2.15 -7.45 16.16
CA ALA A 205 -3.21 -8.46 16.12
C ALA A 205 -3.94 -8.47 14.77
N GLY A 206 -4.19 -7.29 14.19
CA GLY A 206 -4.77 -7.16 12.86
C GLY A 206 -3.86 -7.74 11.77
N GLY A 207 -2.58 -7.34 11.78
CA GLY A 207 -1.60 -7.87 10.83
C GLY A 207 -1.38 -9.38 10.97
N PHE A 208 -1.44 -9.92 12.19
CA PHE A 208 -1.40 -11.37 12.41
C PHE A 208 -2.61 -12.10 11.81
N LEU A 209 -3.82 -11.58 12.02
CA LEU A 209 -5.05 -12.19 11.50
C LEU A 209 -5.13 -12.13 9.97
N ASP A 210 -4.68 -11.03 9.38
CA ASP A 210 -4.54 -10.85 7.93
C ASP A 210 -3.60 -11.93 7.35
N LEU A 211 -2.37 -12.00 7.87
CA LEU A 211 -1.38 -13.01 7.49
C LEU A 211 -1.90 -14.44 7.67
N LEU A 212 -2.52 -14.75 8.82
CA LEU A 212 -3.08 -16.07 9.08
C LEU A 212 -4.18 -16.44 8.07
N SER A 213 -5.06 -15.48 7.75
CA SER A 213 -6.14 -15.69 6.79
C SER A 213 -5.60 -15.97 5.40
N ASP A 214 -4.58 -15.23 4.97
CA ASP A 214 -3.89 -15.45 3.70
C ASP A 214 -3.29 -16.84 3.60
N PHE A 215 -2.58 -17.30 4.64
CA PHE A 215 -2.00 -18.65 4.68
C PHE A 215 -3.07 -19.74 4.56
N ILE A 216 -4.18 -19.60 5.28
CA ILE A 216 -5.30 -20.55 5.22
C ILE A 216 -5.84 -20.62 3.79
N ILE A 217 -6.13 -19.47 3.18
CA ILE A 217 -6.76 -19.43 1.86
C ILE A 217 -5.78 -19.88 0.77
N TYR A 218 -4.53 -19.45 0.80
CA TYR A 218 -3.56 -19.74 -0.27
C TYR A 218 -3.22 -21.23 -0.33
N SER A 219 -3.16 -21.89 0.83
CA SER A 219 -3.00 -23.34 0.88
C SER A 219 -4.26 -24.08 0.46
N LEU A 220 -5.46 -23.60 0.83
CA LEU A 220 -6.70 -24.32 0.54
C LEU A 220 -7.16 -24.20 -0.91
N VAL A 221 -6.85 -23.10 -1.62
CA VAL A 221 -7.27 -22.92 -3.02
C VAL A 221 -6.78 -24.06 -3.93
N PRO A 222 -5.47 -24.35 -4.10
CA PRO A 222 -5.02 -25.41 -4.99
C PRO A 222 -5.52 -26.80 -4.56
N ILE A 223 -5.59 -27.06 -3.25
CA ILE A 223 -6.10 -28.32 -2.67
C ILE A 223 -7.59 -28.51 -3.01
N SER A 224 -8.40 -27.46 -2.85
CA SER A 224 -9.84 -27.50 -3.09
C SER A 224 -10.17 -27.73 -4.57
N VAL A 225 -9.45 -27.07 -5.48
CA VAL A 225 -9.61 -27.27 -6.93
C VAL A 225 -9.21 -28.70 -7.32
N ALA A 226 -8.11 -29.23 -6.79
CA ALA A 226 -7.70 -30.62 -7.05
C ALA A 226 -8.76 -31.62 -6.56
N CYS A 227 -9.31 -31.41 -5.36
CA CYS A 227 -10.40 -32.22 -4.84
C CYS A 227 -11.64 -32.16 -5.76
N GLY A 228 -11.98 -30.98 -6.27
CA GLY A 228 -13.05 -30.79 -7.23
C GLY A 228 -12.84 -31.60 -8.52
N GLU A 229 -11.65 -31.53 -9.11
CA GLU A 229 -11.33 -32.30 -10.33
C GLU A 229 -11.39 -33.82 -10.10
N ILE A 230 -10.85 -34.31 -8.98
CA ILE A 230 -10.94 -35.73 -8.60
C ILE A 230 -12.41 -36.15 -8.47
N ARG A 231 -13.25 -35.35 -7.80
CA ARG A 231 -14.69 -35.64 -7.63
C ARG A 231 -15.47 -35.61 -8.93
N ARG A 232 -15.01 -34.86 -9.94
CA ARG A 232 -15.61 -34.82 -11.29
C ARG A 232 -15.19 -36.01 -12.16
N GLY A 233 -14.35 -36.91 -11.63
CA GLY A 233 -13.99 -38.17 -12.30
C GLY A 233 -12.66 -38.13 -13.04
N LEU A 234 -11.69 -37.35 -12.55
CA LEU A 234 -10.32 -37.38 -13.07
C LEU A 234 -9.77 -38.82 -13.04
N PRO A 235 -9.10 -39.31 -14.10
CA PRO A 235 -8.50 -40.64 -14.12
C PRO A 235 -7.51 -40.87 -12.97
N ALA A 236 -7.40 -42.12 -12.49
CA ALA A 236 -6.58 -42.45 -11.32
C ALA A 236 -5.10 -42.07 -11.49
N ASP A 237 -4.52 -42.30 -12.67
CA ASP A 237 -3.12 -41.95 -12.95
C ASP A 237 -2.90 -40.42 -12.92
N ASP A 238 -3.85 -39.66 -13.44
CA ASP A 238 -3.82 -38.19 -13.44
C ASP A 238 -4.04 -37.62 -12.03
N CYS A 239 -4.82 -38.29 -11.18
CA CYS A 239 -5.03 -37.91 -9.78
C CYS A 239 -3.72 -37.88 -9.01
N VAL A 240 -2.87 -38.91 -9.17
CA VAL A 240 -1.57 -38.99 -8.49
C VAL A 240 -0.68 -37.84 -8.95
N SER A 241 -0.60 -37.61 -10.26
CA SER A 241 0.21 -36.55 -10.86
C SER A 241 -0.22 -35.15 -10.40
N LEU A 242 -1.53 -34.91 -10.33
CA LEU A 242 -2.11 -33.67 -9.85
C LEU A 242 -1.86 -33.43 -8.36
N LEU A 243 -2.07 -34.44 -7.52
CA LEU A 243 -1.82 -34.33 -6.08
C LEU A 243 -0.33 -34.12 -5.77
N LEU A 244 0.57 -34.72 -6.55
CA LEU A 244 2.01 -34.47 -6.46
C LEU A 244 2.37 -33.03 -6.82
N SER A 245 1.77 -32.45 -7.87
CA SER A 245 2.05 -31.06 -8.25
C SER A 245 1.54 -30.05 -7.21
N VAL A 246 0.35 -30.30 -6.62
CA VAL A 246 -0.19 -29.50 -5.51
C VAL A 246 0.71 -29.64 -4.27
N SER A 247 1.11 -30.86 -3.92
CA SER A 247 2.00 -31.11 -2.77
C SER A 247 3.36 -30.42 -2.95
N LEU A 248 3.90 -30.41 -4.17
CA LEU A 248 5.13 -29.70 -4.50
C LEU A 248 4.96 -28.19 -4.31
N LEU A 249 3.87 -27.60 -4.80
CA LEU A 249 3.58 -26.18 -4.60
C LEU A 249 3.51 -25.84 -3.10
N GLU A 250 2.74 -26.60 -2.31
CA GLU A 250 2.65 -26.39 -0.86
C GLU A 250 4.01 -26.52 -0.15
N ALA A 251 4.83 -27.51 -0.55
CA ALA A 251 6.18 -27.66 -0.02
C ALA A 251 7.05 -26.43 -0.33
N THR A 252 6.95 -25.88 -1.55
CA THR A 252 7.69 -24.66 -1.91
C THR A 252 7.20 -23.45 -1.10
N PHE A 253 5.90 -23.29 -0.89
CA PHE A 253 5.39 -22.22 -0.01
C PHE A 253 5.89 -22.39 1.43
N HIS A 254 5.88 -23.61 1.97
CA HIS A 254 6.37 -23.88 3.32
C HIS A 254 7.84 -23.45 3.49
N ILE A 255 8.70 -23.84 2.54
CA ILE A 255 10.12 -23.46 2.54
C ILE A 255 10.29 -21.94 2.38
N ASN A 256 9.53 -21.33 1.46
CA ASN A 256 9.55 -19.89 1.25
C ASN A 256 9.16 -19.10 2.51
N ASN A 257 8.14 -19.57 3.22
CA ASN A 257 7.64 -18.93 4.44
C ASN A 257 8.62 -19.08 5.59
N PHE A 258 9.30 -20.24 5.72
CA PHE A 258 10.41 -20.40 6.66
C PHE A 258 11.48 -19.31 6.44
N ILE A 259 11.91 -19.10 5.20
CA ILE A 259 12.92 -18.08 4.87
C ILE A 259 12.42 -16.67 5.19
N LEU A 260 11.17 -16.36 4.83
CA LEU A 260 10.56 -15.05 5.07
C LEU A 260 10.47 -14.74 6.57
N PHE A 261 10.00 -15.70 7.38
CA PHE A 261 9.89 -15.52 8.83
C PHE A 261 11.24 -15.47 9.52
N TYR A 262 12.21 -16.25 9.06
CA TYR A 262 13.57 -16.17 9.55
C TYR A 262 14.18 -14.78 9.29
N LEU A 263 13.99 -14.24 8.09
CA LEU A 263 14.42 -12.88 7.74
C LEU A 263 13.70 -11.82 8.59
N ALA A 264 12.39 -11.93 8.74
CA ALA A 264 11.62 -11.00 9.57
C ALA A 264 12.09 -11.00 11.03
N ALA A 265 12.37 -12.19 11.59
CA ALA A 265 12.90 -12.33 12.94
C ALA A 265 14.29 -11.69 13.09
N LEU A 266 15.20 -11.91 12.15
CA LEU A 266 16.52 -11.27 12.15
C LEU A 266 16.42 -9.75 12.05
N SER A 267 15.53 -9.26 11.19
CA SER A 267 15.31 -7.83 11.01
C SER A 267 14.71 -7.17 12.25
N SER A 268 13.88 -7.89 13.01
CA SER A 268 13.29 -7.38 14.25
C SER A 268 14.29 -7.25 15.42
N GLN A 269 15.42 -7.97 15.37
CA GLN A 269 16.40 -8.03 16.47
C GLN A 269 17.47 -6.93 16.41
N LYS A 270 17.71 -6.30 15.26
CA LYS A 270 18.74 -5.27 15.13
C LYS A 270 18.08 -3.89 14.99
N GLY A 271 18.42 -2.98 15.90
CA GLY A 271 17.94 -1.60 15.88
C GLY A 271 18.21 -0.88 14.56
N ASN A 272 17.41 0.15 14.28
CA ASN A 272 17.20 0.85 13.01
C ASN A 272 18.43 1.33 12.19
N ASP A 273 19.68 1.18 12.63
CA ASP A 273 20.83 1.88 12.03
C ASP A 273 21.71 1.07 11.06
N GLU A 274 21.59 -0.26 10.94
CA GLU A 274 22.51 -1.05 10.06
C GLU A 274 21.84 -2.01 9.05
N LEU A 275 20.51 -2.14 9.04
CA LEU A 275 19.83 -3.15 8.20
C LEU A 275 19.30 -2.64 6.85
N THR A 276 19.85 -1.56 6.30
CA THR A 276 19.63 -1.20 4.89
C THR A 276 20.25 -2.20 3.90
N ALA A 277 21.02 -3.19 4.36
CA ALA A 277 21.60 -4.23 3.50
C ALA A 277 20.64 -5.38 3.16
N VAL A 278 19.61 -5.64 3.98
CA VAL A 278 18.62 -6.70 3.72
C VAL A 278 17.29 -6.05 3.30
N THR A 279 17.36 -5.15 2.33
CA THR A 279 16.17 -4.78 1.56
C THR A 279 15.73 -6.04 0.83
N MET A 280 14.62 -6.64 1.24
CA MET A 280 14.10 -7.84 0.59
C MET A 280 13.83 -7.53 -0.87
N LYS A 281 14.67 -8.08 -1.76
CA LYS A 281 14.45 -7.95 -3.20
C LYS A 281 13.09 -8.57 -3.53
N PRO A 282 12.33 -7.97 -4.45
CA PRO A 282 11.09 -8.54 -4.92
C PRO A 282 11.33 -9.97 -5.43
N ALA A 283 10.45 -10.90 -5.07
CA ALA A 283 10.47 -12.24 -5.65
C ALA A 283 9.76 -12.26 -7.01
N LEU A 284 9.99 -13.33 -7.78
CA LEU A 284 9.30 -13.54 -9.05
C LEU A 284 7.79 -13.80 -8.87
N VAL A 285 7.42 -14.43 -7.76
CA VAL A 285 6.02 -14.69 -7.38
C VAL A 285 5.76 -14.01 -6.05
N GLU A 286 4.97 -12.94 -6.08
CA GLU A 286 4.50 -12.21 -4.90
C GLU A 286 2.96 -12.25 -4.83
N GLY A 287 2.35 -11.32 -4.08
CA GLY A 287 0.91 -11.30 -3.88
C GLY A 287 0.12 -11.12 -5.18
N PHE A 288 0.61 -10.30 -6.11
CA PHE A 288 -0.08 -10.05 -7.38
C PHE A 288 -0.05 -11.28 -8.29
N GLU A 289 1.12 -11.87 -8.52
CA GLU A 289 1.27 -13.09 -9.34
C GLU A 289 0.50 -14.25 -8.72
N SER A 290 0.55 -14.40 -7.40
CA SER A 290 -0.24 -15.42 -6.68
C SER A 290 -1.74 -15.23 -6.90
N GLY A 291 -2.22 -13.99 -6.82
CA GLY A 291 -3.60 -13.63 -7.15
C GLY A 291 -4.01 -14.09 -8.55
N ILE A 292 -3.15 -13.88 -9.55
CA ILE A 292 -3.38 -14.34 -10.93
C ILE A 292 -3.42 -15.87 -11.00
N PHE A 293 -2.42 -16.56 -10.44
CA PHE A 293 -2.35 -18.02 -10.48
C PHE A 293 -3.59 -18.66 -9.86
N PHE A 294 -3.99 -18.25 -8.66
CA PHE A 294 -5.17 -18.79 -7.99
C PHE A 294 -6.46 -18.47 -8.74
N THR A 295 -6.58 -17.28 -9.33
CA THR A 295 -7.73 -16.95 -10.19
C THR A 295 -7.80 -17.89 -11.39
N LEU A 296 -6.67 -18.16 -12.05
CA LEU A 296 -6.61 -19.08 -13.19
C LEU A 296 -6.90 -20.53 -12.78
N MET A 297 -6.40 -20.98 -11.63
CA MET A 297 -6.69 -22.32 -11.09
C MET A 297 -8.18 -22.51 -10.84
N LEU A 298 -8.85 -21.50 -10.27
CA LEU A 298 -10.29 -21.54 -10.01
C LEU A 298 -11.13 -21.40 -11.28
N ALA A 299 -10.71 -20.55 -12.23
CA ALA A 299 -11.44 -20.29 -13.47
C ALA A 299 -11.28 -21.39 -14.51
N ILE A 300 -10.12 -22.04 -14.55
CA ILE A 300 -9.77 -23.10 -15.52
C ILE A 300 -9.14 -24.29 -14.76
N PRO A 301 -9.95 -25.08 -14.02
CA PRO A 301 -9.45 -26.20 -13.21
C PRO A 301 -8.63 -27.24 -13.99
N SER A 302 -8.92 -27.41 -15.28
CA SER A 302 -8.16 -28.32 -16.16
C SER A 302 -6.69 -27.95 -16.34
N LEU A 303 -6.30 -26.69 -16.06
CA LEU A 303 -4.90 -26.23 -16.10
C LEU A 303 -4.21 -26.31 -14.73
N LEU A 304 -4.88 -26.79 -13.68
CA LEU A 304 -4.36 -26.77 -12.31
C LEU A 304 -2.96 -27.39 -12.19
N GLN A 305 -2.74 -28.56 -12.81
CA GLN A 305 -1.44 -29.22 -12.74
C GLN A 305 -0.33 -28.36 -13.35
N LEU A 306 -0.55 -27.78 -14.53
CA LEU A 306 0.42 -26.91 -15.18
C LEU A 306 0.68 -25.63 -14.35
N LEU A 307 -0.38 -25.00 -13.87
CA LEU A 307 -0.30 -23.76 -13.08
C LEU A 307 0.44 -23.98 -11.76
N THR A 308 0.19 -25.09 -11.06
CA THR A 308 0.88 -25.43 -9.80
C THR A 308 2.38 -25.67 -10.04
N LEU A 309 2.76 -26.35 -11.12
CA LEU A 309 4.17 -26.56 -11.47
C LEU A 309 4.88 -25.25 -11.85
N ILE A 310 4.25 -24.40 -12.66
CA ILE A 310 4.82 -23.09 -13.03
C ILE A 310 5.00 -22.22 -11.79
N MET A 311 3.97 -22.14 -10.96
CA MET A 311 4.02 -21.35 -9.73
C MET A 311 5.09 -21.88 -8.77
N ALA A 312 5.16 -23.20 -8.56
CA ALA A 312 6.18 -23.82 -7.71
C ALA A 312 7.60 -23.53 -8.20
N ALA A 313 7.84 -23.60 -9.52
CA ALA A 313 9.12 -23.22 -10.10
C ALA A 313 9.46 -21.73 -9.85
N GLY A 314 8.48 -20.83 -10.00
CA GLY A 314 8.65 -19.41 -9.71
C GLY A 314 8.97 -19.14 -8.23
N VAL A 315 8.30 -19.85 -7.31
CA VAL A 315 8.58 -19.78 -5.87
C VAL A 315 9.99 -20.30 -5.56
N CYS A 316 10.42 -21.41 -6.17
CA CYS A 316 11.79 -21.92 -6.04
C CYS A 316 12.86 -20.91 -6.47
N ILE A 317 12.62 -20.14 -7.53
CA ILE A 317 13.53 -19.06 -7.94
C ILE A 317 13.60 -17.98 -6.85
N GLY A 318 12.45 -17.61 -6.26
CA GLY A 318 12.39 -16.69 -5.11
C GLY A 318 13.16 -17.22 -3.89
N ILE A 319 12.97 -18.49 -3.54
CA ILE A 319 13.68 -19.19 -2.46
C ILE A 319 15.19 -19.12 -2.67
N ALA A 320 15.67 -19.49 -3.86
CA ALA A 320 17.09 -19.49 -4.19
C ALA A 320 17.69 -18.07 -4.09
N SER A 321 16.97 -17.07 -4.62
CA SER A 321 17.38 -15.67 -4.58
C SER A 321 17.51 -15.14 -3.15
N ARG A 322 16.54 -15.45 -2.30
CA ARG A 322 16.53 -15.03 -0.88
C ARG A 322 17.59 -15.76 -0.07
N THR A 323 17.77 -17.06 -0.30
CA THR A 323 18.79 -17.87 0.37
C THR A 323 20.19 -17.37 0.03
N TRP A 324 20.45 -17.08 -1.25
CA TRP A 324 21.73 -16.49 -1.67
C TRP A 324 22.00 -15.19 -0.90
N LEU A 325 21.04 -14.26 -0.89
CA LEU A 325 21.19 -12.98 -0.19
C LEU A 325 21.55 -13.16 1.29
N ILE A 326 20.92 -14.13 1.97
CA ILE A 326 21.21 -14.45 3.38
C ILE A 326 22.64 -14.96 3.56
N LEU A 327 23.07 -15.90 2.70
CA LEU A 327 24.41 -16.48 2.80
C LEU A 327 25.49 -15.42 2.54
N ASP A 328 25.28 -14.53 1.58
CA ASP A 328 26.18 -13.40 1.31
C ASP A 328 26.25 -12.44 2.51
N ALA A 329 25.10 -12.12 3.12
CA ALA A 329 25.06 -11.28 4.32
C ALA A 329 25.78 -11.93 5.51
N PHE A 330 25.62 -13.24 5.71
CA PHE A 330 26.34 -13.98 6.75
C PHE A 330 27.84 -14.06 6.48
N ALA A 331 28.26 -14.20 5.22
CA ALA A 331 29.67 -14.15 4.86
C ALA A 331 30.29 -12.78 5.13
N ALA A 332 29.59 -11.69 4.78
CA ALA A 332 30.04 -10.32 5.02
C ALA A 332 30.15 -9.99 6.53
N MET A 333 29.24 -10.49 7.36
CA MET A 333 29.34 -10.29 8.82
C MET A 333 30.52 -11.04 9.44
N LYS A 334 30.94 -12.18 8.88
CA LYS A 334 32.12 -12.92 9.36
C LYS A 334 33.45 -12.23 9.02
N THR A 335 33.50 -11.39 7.98
CA THR A 335 34.73 -10.74 7.51
C THR A 335 35.01 -9.39 8.18
N GLN A 336 34.11 -8.88 9.02
CA GLN A 336 34.35 -7.70 9.90
C GLN A 336 34.36 -8.06 11.40
N PRO A 337 35.38 -8.78 11.90
CA PRO A 337 35.51 -9.07 13.33
C PRO A 337 36.13 -7.86 14.03
N GLY A 338 35.35 -6.84 14.37
CA GLY A 338 35.95 -5.66 14.99
C GLY A 338 35.05 -4.53 15.43
N HIS A 339 33.96 -4.79 16.16
CA HIS A 339 33.44 -3.88 17.21
C HIS A 339 32.20 -4.49 17.89
N ILE A 340 32.43 -5.43 18.80
CA ILE A 340 31.50 -5.67 19.90
C ILE A 340 32.36 -5.84 21.15
N ARG A 341 32.64 -4.73 21.85
CA ARG A 341 32.94 -4.78 23.28
C ARG A 341 31.60 -4.70 23.99
N VAL A 342 31.24 -5.79 24.65
CA VAL A 342 30.24 -5.78 25.72
C VAL A 342 31.04 -5.67 27.01
N ASP A 343 31.09 -4.48 27.58
CA ASP A 343 31.19 -4.29 29.03
C ASP A 343 29.81 -3.76 29.47
#